data_AF-A0A520LKX4-F1
#
_entry.id   AF-A0A520LKX4-F1
#
_cell.length_a   1.000
_cell.length_b   1.000
_cell.length_c   1.000
_cell.angle_alpha   90.00
_cell.angle_beta   90.00
_cell.angle_gamma   90.00
#
_symmetry.space_group_name_H-M   'P 1'
#
loop_
_entity.id
_entity.type
_entity.pdbx_description
1 polymer ?
#
loop_
_entity_poly.entity_id
_entity_poly.type
_entity_poly.pdbx_seq_one_letter_code
_entity_poly.pdbx_strand_id
1 'polypeptide(L)'
;MTSLYIIFVPILGLCISIKTDLLTWFGVSIALVGFYLLANISPEEFLLGDILMFISSILWAVHVLIISRIAKRISVIRVMAIQFITVTIMSGILMIIFETWTFSELSGALYSLLFVAIVSSCIGFSLQVLAQRKAPPAHSALLLSMEAIFASVGGWFILNQYLTAFEVLGCLLILVGGLTSQAKLFKNN
;
A
#
# COMPACT_ATOMS: atom_id res chain seq x y z
N MET A 1 -3.81 -7.27 -6.15
CA MET A 1 -3.37 -6.39 -7.26
C MET A 1 -2.91 -4.99 -6.81
N THR A 2 -3.32 -4.47 -5.66
CA THR A 2 -2.90 -3.14 -5.19
C THR A 2 -1.38 -2.97 -5.11
N SER A 3 -0.65 -3.98 -4.64
CA SER A 3 0.82 -3.93 -4.47
C SER A 3 1.62 -3.72 -5.78
N LEU A 4 0.99 -3.72 -6.96
CA LEU A 4 1.60 -3.30 -8.23
C LEU A 4 2.17 -1.88 -8.18
N TYR A 5 1.71 -1.02 -7.26
CA TYR A 5 2.30 0.30 -7.05
C TYR A 5 3.81 0.25 -6.76
N ILE A 6 4.32 -0.88 -6.25
CA ILE A 6 5.75 -1.11 -5.96
C ILE A 6 6.64 -0.92 -7.20
N ILE A 7 6.12 -1.20 -8.40
CA ILE A 7 6.81 -1.02 -9.68
C ILE A 7 6.61 0.41 -10.18
N PHE A 8 5.40 0.95 -10.04
CA PHE A 8 5.06 2.27 -10.57
C PHE A 8 5.74 3.40 -9.80
N VAL A 9 5.96 3.26 -8.49
CA VAL A 9 6.64 4.29 -7.68
C VAL A 9 8.06 4.60 -8.18
N PRO A 10 8.98 3.63 -8.37
CA PRO A 10 10.31 3.91 -8.90
C PRO A 10 10.28 4.40 -10.36
N ILE A 11 9.39 3.86 -11.21
CA ILE A 11 9.23 4.31 -12.61
C ILE A 11 8.82 5.78 -12.68
N LEU A 12 7.70 6.13 -12.03
CA LEU A 12 7.18 7.49 -12.01
C LEU A 12 8.11 8.44 -11.21
N GLY A 13 8.84 7.91 -10.24
CA GLY A 13 9.87 8.64 -9.52
C GLY A 13 11.01 9.13 -10.42
N LEU A 14 11.43 8.31 -11.40
CA LEU A 14 12.42 8.72 -12.41
C LEU A 14 11.94 9.90 -13.24
N CYS A 15 10.65 9.93 -13.63
CA CYS A 15 10.06 11.05 -14.36
C CYS A 15 10.10 12.37 -13.57
N ILE A 16 10.20 12.30 -12.23
CA ILE A 16 10.27 13.46 -11.32
C ILE A 16 11.72 13.70 -10.84
N SER A 17 12.72 13.13 -11.54
CA SER A 17 14.16 13.26 -11.23
C SER A 17 14.57 12.72 -9.84
N ILE A 18 13.82 11.75 -9.30
CA ILE A 18 14.23 11.03 -8.11
C ILE A 18 15.22 9.95 -8.55
N LYS A 19 16.46 10.02 -8.06
CA LYS A 19 17.49 9.02 -8.37
C LYS A 19 17.10 7.68 -7.73
N THR A 20 17.06 6.64 -8.54
CA THR A 20 16.74 5.26 -8.13
C THR A 20 17.98 4.39 -8.35
N ASP A 21 18.41 3.64 -7.33
CA ASP A 21 19.63 2.85 -7.40
C ASP A 21 19.39 1.48 -8.05
N LEU A 22 20.45 0.83 -8.55
CA LEU A 22 20.39 -0.50 -9.17
C LEU A 22 19.92 -1.57 -8.16
N LEU A 23 20.30 -1.44 -6.88
CA LEU A 23 19.81 -2.32 -5.82
C LEU A 23 18.31 -2.18 -5.58
N THR A 24 17.77 -0.97 -5.76
CA THR A 24 16.33 -0.74 -5.66
C THR A 24 15.58 -1.47 -6.78
N TRP A 25 16.10 -1.41 -8.01
CA TRP A 25 15.53 -2.14 -9.14
C TRP A 25 15.56 -3.64 -8.94
N PHE A 26 16.69 -4.18 -8.46
CA PHE A 26 16.80 -5.61 -8.15
C PHE A 26 15.80 -6.03 -7.07
N GLY A 27 15.70 -5.26 -5.98
CA GLY A 27 14.73 -5.52 -4.92
C GLY A 27 13.28 -5.47 -5.40
N VAL A 28 12.93 -4.51 -6.26
CA VAL A 28 11.60 -4.39 -6.89
C VAL A 28 11.30 -5.61 -7.77
N SER A 29 12.27 -6.07 -8.57
CA SER A 29 12.09 -7.27 -9.40
C SER A 29 11.85 -8.52 -8.56
N ILE A 30 12.59 -8.72 -7.47
CA ILE A 30 12.36 -9.85 -6.55
C ILE A 30 10.98 -9.75 -5.91
N ALA A 31 10.62 -8.58 -5.39
CA ALA A 31 9.33 -8.36 -4.73
C ALA A 31 8.16 -8.55 -5.71
N LEU A 32 8.33 -8.22 -6.98
CA LEU A 32 7.33 -8.46 -8.01
C LEU A 32 7.09 -9.96 -8.25
N VAL A 33 8.15 -10.76 -8.33
CA VAL A 33 8.03 -12.22 -8.44
C VAL A 33 7.35 -12.78 -7.18
N GLY A 34 7.74 -12.30 -6.00
CA GLY A 34 7.11 -12.68 -4.75
C GLY A 34 5.62 -12.36 -4.71
N PHE A 35 5.25 -11.17 -5.16
CA PHE A 35 3.86 -10.75 -5.28
C PHE A 35 3.06 -11.62 -6.26
N TYR A 36 3.63 -11.97 -7.41
CA TYR A 36 2.98 -12.86 -8.37
C TYR A 36 2.66 -14.23 -7.77
N LEU A 37 3.61 -14.82 -7.02
CA LEU A 37 3.41 -16.08 -6.33
C LEU A 37 2.38 -15.97 -5.19
N LEU A 38 2.42 -14.87 -4.43
CA LEU A 38 1.48 -14.61 -3.34
C LEU A 38 0.06 -14.36 -3.83
N ALA A 39 -0.09 -13.69 -4.98
CA ALA A 39 -1.40 -13.38 -5.56
C ALA A 39 -2.12 -14.61 -6.10
N ASN A 40 -1.41 -15.74 -6.29
CA ASN A 40 -1.94 -17.01 -6.78
C ASN A 40 -2.94 -16.82 -7.93
N ILE A 41 -2.50 -16.06 -8.95
CA ILE A 41 -3.36 -15.56 -10.03
C ILE A 41 -3.96 -16.75 -10.78
N SER A 42 -5.25 -16.97 -10.57
CA SER A 42 -6.01 -17.93 -11.35
C SER A 42 -6.29 -17.33 -12.73
N PRO A 43 -6.07 -18.07 -13.84
CA PRO A 43 -6.27 -17.56 -15.20
C PRO A 43 -7.75 -17.38 -15.59
N GLU A 44 -8.67 -17.40 -14.63
CA GLU A 44 -10.09 -17.12 -14.88
C GLU A 44 -10.26 -15.67 -15.35
N GLU A 45 -11.32 -15.46 -16.13
CA GLU A 45 -11.51 -14.32 -17.04
C GLU A 45 -11.11 -12.98 -16.44
N PHE A 46 -10.32 -12.19 -17.19
CA PHE A 46 -9.91 -10.85 -16.81
C PHE A 46 -11.15 -9.97 -16.55
N LEU A 47 -11.42 -9.63 -15.29
CA LEU A 47 -12.63 -8.93 -14.89
C LEU A 47 -12.42 -7.40 -14.98
N LEU A 48 -13.52 -6.65 -15.10
CA LEU A 48 -13.48 -5.18 -15.00
C LEU A 48 -12.81 -4.71 -13.69
N GLY A 49 -12.96 -5.49 -12.61
CA GLY A 49 -12.31 -5.25 -11.32
C GLY A 49 -10.78 -5.25 -11.42
N ASP A 50 -10.18 -6.08 -12.26
CA ASP A 50 -8.72 -6.15 -12.44
C ASP A 50 -8.17 -4.88 -13.09
N ILE A 51 -8.88 -4.36 -14.09
CA ILE A 51 -8.55 -3.08 -14.75
C ILE A 51 -8.65 -1.93 -13.74
N LEU A 52 -9.72 -1.90 -12.94
CA LEU A 52 -9.88 -0.88 -11.90
C LEU A 52 -8.78 -0.95 -10.84
N MET A 53 -8.40 -2.15 -10.39
CA MET A 53 -7.30 -2.35 -9.45
C MET A 53 -5.95 -1.92 -10.06
N PHE A 54 -5.72 -2.20 -11.33
CA PHE A 54 -4.52 -1.76 -12.04
C PHE A 54 -4.43 -0.23 -12.07
N ILE A 55 -5.50 0.46 -12.49
CA ILE A 55 -5.56 1.92 -12.49
C ILE A 55 -5.35 2.48 -11.07
N SER A 56 -6.01 1.88 -10.07
CA SER A 56 -5.86 2.26 -8.66
C SER A 56 -4.40 2.16 -8.19
N SER A 57 -3.65 1.15 -8.61
CA SER A 57 -2.23 1.00 -8.24
C SER A 57 -1.36 2.14 -8.79
N ILE A 58 -1.67 2.66 -9.98
CA ILE A 58 -0.98 3.82 -10.56
C ILE A 58 -1.31 5.09 -9.76
N LEU A 59 -2.60 5.30 -9.46
CA LEU A 59 -3.03 6.45 -8.65
C LEU A 59 -2.40 6.42 -7.26
N TRP A 60 -2.30 5.24 -6.65
CA TRP A 60 -1.62 5.07 -5.37
C TRP A 60 -0.13 5.38 -5.46
N ALA A 61 0.55 4.94 -6.52
CA ALA A 61 1.96 5.28 -6.75
C ALA A 61 2.16 6.80 -6.87
N VAL A 62 1.29 7.49 -7.61
CA VAL A 62 1.29 8.96 -7.71
C VAL A 62 1.06 9.59 -6.34
N HIS A 63 0.08 9.11 -5.58
CA HIS A 63 -0.19 9.59 -4.22
C HIS A 63 1.04 9.43 -3.31
N VAL A 64 1.68 8.27 -3.31
CA VAL A 64 2.93 8.00 -2.56
C VAL A 64 4.04 8.98 -2.93
N LEU A 65 4.22 9.28 -4.22
CA LEU A 65 5.23 10.25 -4.69
C LEU A 65 4.90 11.68 -4.26
N ILE A 66 3.64 12.09 -4.36
CA ILE A 66 3.16 13.41 -3.92
C ILE A 66 3.40 13.57 -2.42
N ILE A 67 2.99 12.60 -1.60
CA ILE A 67 3.19 12.65 -0.15
C ILE A 67 4.67 12.67 0.21
N SER A 68 5.50 11.86 -0.46
CA SER A 68 6.95 11.87 -0.23
C SER A 68 7.60 13.25 -0.50
N ARG A 69 7.02 14.06 -1.39
CA ARG A 69 7.47 15.43 -1.67
C ARG A 69 6.89 16.45 -0.71
N ILE A 70 5.60 16.36 -0.40
CA ILE A 70 4.87 17.30 0.46
C ILE A 70 5.24 17.12 1.94
N ALA A 71 5.36 15.88 2.41
CA ALA A 71 5.70 15.55 3.81
C ALA A 71 7.07 16.11 4.25
N LYS A 72 7.97 16.40 3.30
CA LYS A 72 9.26 17.06 3.56
C LYS A 72 9.13 18.58 3.76
N ARG A 73 8.06 19.20 3.25
CA ARG A 73 7.87 20.67 3.22
C ARG A 73 6.88 21.18 4.26
N ILE A 74 5.92 20.36 4.69
CA ILE A 74 4.90 20.75 5.67
C ILE A 74 4.80 19.75 6.82
N SER A 75 4.12 20.13 7.90
CA SER A 75 3.91 19.26 9.06
C SER A 75 3.04 18.05 8.70
N VAL A 76 3.36 16.90 9.31
CA VAL A 76 2.65 15.62 9.12
C VAL A 76 1.15 15.78 9.41
N ILE A 77 0.82 16.48 10.50
CA ILE A 77 -0.57 16.76 10.90
C ILE A 77 -1.33 17.50 9.80
N ARG A 78 -0.69 18.46 9.13
CA ARG A 78 -1.34 19.21 8.03
C ARG A 78 -1.59 18.34 6.81
N VAL A 79 -0.63 17.47 6.46
CA VAL A 79 -0.81 16.49 5.37
C VAL A 79 -2.01 15.59 5.66
N MET A 80 -2.06 15.03 6.87
CA MET A 80 -3.14 14.14 7.29
C MET A 80 -4.49 14.83 7.33
N ALA A 81 -4.56 16.06 7.85
CA ALA A 81 -5.80 16.83 7.88
C ALA A 81 -6.37 17.02 6.46
N ILE A 82 -5.51 17.38 5.50
CA ILE A 82 -5.92 17.53 4.09
C ILE A 82 -6.41 16.18 3.55
N GLN A 83 -5.66 15.09 3.75
CA GLN A 83 -6.06 13.76 3.28
C GLN A 83 -7.42 13.33 3.82
N PHE A 84 -7.64 13.42 5.14
CA PHE A 84 -8.88 13.00 5.75
C PHE A 84 -10.07 13.89 5.39
N ILE A 85 -9.89 15.21 5.30
CA ILE A 85 -10.95 16.10 4.83
C ILE A 85 -11.32 15.77 3.39
N THR A 86 -10.34 15.60 2.50
CA THR A 86 -10.60 15.25 1.09
C THR A 86 -11.34 13.92 0.97
N VAL A 87 -10.89 12.87 1.66
CA VAL A 87 -11.56 11.56 1.63
C VAL A 87 -12.97 11.64 2.23
N THR A 88 -13.15 12.37 3.34
CA THR A 88 -14.46 12.50 4.00
C THR A 88 -15.48 13.16 3.07
N ILE A 89 -15.09 14.23 2.38
CA ILE A 89 -15.97 14.93 1.43
C ILE A 89 -16.26 14.04 0.22
N MET A 90 -15.23 13.46 -0.41
CA MET A 90 -15.42 12.67 -1.63
C MET A 90 -16.21 11.38 -1.36
N SER A 91 -15.83 10.60 -0.35
CA SER A 91 -16.53 9.38 0.02
C SER A 91 -17.93 9.67 0.57
N GLY A 92 -18.12 10.77 1.30
CA GLY A 92 -19.44 11.19 1.79
C GLY A 92 -20.41 11.52 0.65
N ILE A 93 -19.95 12.21 -0.39
CA ILE A 93 -20.77 12.49 -1.59
C ILE A 93 -21.13 11.18 -2.31
N LEU A 94 -20.16 10.28 -2.51
CA LEU A 94 -20.41 9.00 -3.18
C LEU A 94 -21.38 8.11 -2.40
N MET A 95 -21.27 8.06 -1.07
CA MET A 95 -22.18 7.33 -0.20
C MET A 95 -23.64 7.80 -0.40
N ILE A 96 -23.87 9.12 -0.46
CA ILE A 96 -25.23 9.67 -0.66
C ILE A 96 -25.80 9.32 -2.04
N ILE A 97 -24.95 9.23 -3.07
CA ILE A 97 -25.39 9.00 -4.46
C ILE A 97 -25.63 7.51 -4.73
N PHE A 98 -24.79 6.63 -4.20
CA PHE A 98 -24.73 5.21 -4.61
C PHE A 98 -25.18 4.22 -3.54
N GLU A 99 -25.25 4.60 -2.27
CA GLU A 99 -25.55 3.67 -1.17
C GLU A 99 -26.87 4.03 -0.47
N THR A 100 -27.59 2.98 -0.06
CA THR A 100 -28.70 3.08 0.88
C THR A 100 -28.22 2.59 2.24
N TRP A 101 -28.31 3.43 3.28
CA TRP A 101 -27.86 3.09 4.63
C TRP A 101 -29.00 3.18 5.63
N THR A 102 -29.01 2.29 6.62
CA THR A 102 -29.93 2.35 7.76
C THR A 102 -29.17 2.56 9.08
N PHE A 103 -29.83 3.17 10.06
CA PHE A 103 -29.24 3.33 11.41
C PHE A 103 -28.95 1.98 12.09
N SER A 104 -29.73 0.94 11.78
CA SER A 104 -29.50 -0.41 12.29
C SER A 104 -28.17 -0.98 11.80
N GLU A 105 -27.89 -0.89 10.50
CA GLU A 105 -26.62 -1.34 9.91
C GLU A 105 -25.42 -0.54 10.44
N LEU A 106 -25.60 0.77 10.60
CA LEU A 106 -24.56 1.65 11.16
C LEU A 106 -24.18 1.23 12.59
N SER A 107 -25.17 0.97 13.44
CA SER A 107 -24.93 0.53 14.82
C SER A 107 -24.26 -0.85 14.88
N GLY A 108 -24.64 -1.77 13.99
CA GLY A 108 -24.04 -3.10 13.89
C GLY A 108 -22.58 -3.08 13.42
N ALA A 109 -22.22 -2.13 12.55
CA ALA A 109 -20.88 -1.98 12.01
C ALA A 109 -19.98 -1.04 12.84
N LEU A 110 -20.48 -0.39 13.89
CA LEU A 110 -19.80 0.70 14.60
C LEU A 110 -18.42 0.29 15.13
N TYR A 111 -18.29 -0.93 15.68
CA TYR A 111 -17.02 -1.43 16.19
C TYR A 111 -15.98 -1.58 15.07
N SER A 112 -16.36 -2.20 13.95
CA SER A 112 -15.51 -2.36 12.78
C SER A 112 -15.13 -1.02 12.17
N LEU A 113 -16.06 -0.07 12.10
CA LEU A 113 -15.80 1.29 11.61
C LEU A 113 -14.80 2.03 12.51
N LEU A 114 -14.95 1.96 13.83
CA LEU A 114 -14.01 2.58 14.77
C LEU A 114 -12.62 1.95 14.68
N PHE A 115 -12.55 0.63 14.54
CA PHE A 115 -11.28 -0.06 14.35
C PHE A 115 -10.57 0.40 13.07
N VAL A 116 -11.28 0.42 11.94
CA VAL A 116 -10.72 0.90 10.66
C VAL A 116 -10.34 2.38 10.73
N ALA A 117 -11.18 3.23 11.31
CA ALA A 117 -10.93 4.66 11.41
C ALA A 117 -9.70 4.98 12.28
N ILE A 118 -9.57 4.34 13.44
CA ILE A 118 -8.50 4.66 14.39
C ILE A 118 -7.22 3.89 14.03
N VAL A 119 -7.30 2.57 13.95
CA VAL A 119 -6.13 1.70 13.85
C VAL A 119 -5.59 1.71 12.42
N SER A 120 -6.46 1.44 11.44
CA SER A 120 -6.01 1.38 10.04
C SER A 120 -5.72 2.79 9.51
N SER A 121 -6.66 3.73 9.65
CA SER A 121 -6.55 5.03 9.00
C SER A 121 -5.69 6.01 9.80
N CYS A 122 -6.10 6.40 11.01
CA CYS A 122 -5.36 7.41 11.79
C CYS A 122 -3.91 6.98 12.09
N ILE A 123 -3.71 5.80 12.67
CA ILE A 123 -2.35 5.33 13.00
C ILE A 123 -1.58 4.95 11.72
N GLY A 124 -2.19 4.17 10.81
CA GLY A 124 -1.54 3.73 9.59
C GLY A 124 -1.06 4.88 8.69
N PHE A 125 -1.95 5.82 8.34
CA PHE A 125 -1.55 6.97 7.51
C PHE A 125 -0.58 7.92 8.24
N SER A 126 -0.67 8.05 9.58
CA SER A 126 0.33 8.82 10.35
C SER A 126 1.72 8.24 10.17
N LEU A 127 1.85 6.93 10.39
CA LEU A 127 3.11 6.21 10.28
C LEU A 127 3.62 6.22 8.84
N GLN A 128 2.72 6.08 7.86
CA GLN A 128 3.06 6.18 6.44
C GLN A 128 3.67 7.54 6.10
N VAL A 129 3.03 8.66 6.49
CA VAL A 129 3.54 10.01 6.20
C VAL A 129 4.86 10.26 6.93
N LEU A 130 5.00 9.79 8.18
CA LEU A 130 6.24 9.88 8.94
C LEU A 130 7.38 9.09 8.29
N ALA A 131 7.11 7.88 7.82
CA ALA A 131 8.08 7.04 7.13
C ALA A 131 8.51 7.69 5.80
N GLN A 132 7.55 8.13 4.98
CA GLN A 132 7.80 8.77 3.69
C GLN A 132 8.53 10.11 3.78
N ARG A 133 8.42 10.80 4.93
CA ARG A 133 9.19 12.02 5.20
C ARG A 133 10.70 11.74 5.26
N LYS A 134 11.09 10.57 5.81
CA LYS A 134 12.49 10.20 6.07
C LYS A 134 13.06 9.27 5.00
N ALA A 135 12.25 8.41 4.41
CA ALA A 135 12.69 7.40 3.46
C ALA A 135 12.52 7.87 1.99
N PRO A 136 13.39 7.42 1.07
CA PRO A 136 13.15 7.55 -0.36
C PRO A 136 11.83 6.86 -0.77
N PRO A 137 11.11 7.38 -1.79
CA PRO A 137 9.79 6.86 -2.15
C PRO A 137 9.80 5.38 -2.54
N ALA A 138 10.84 4.92 -3.25
CA ALA A 138 10.94 3.53 -3.67
C ALA A 138 11.08 2.57 -2.48
N HIS A 139 11.88 2.91 -1.46
CA HIS A 139 11.95 2.10 -0.24
C HIS A 139 10.64 2.17 0.56
N SER A 140 9.99 3.33 0.59
CA SER A 140 8.69 3.49 1.26
C SER A 140 7.62 2.61 0.62
N ALA A 141 7.57 2.55 -0.72
CA ALA A 141 6.64 1.69 -1.45
C ALA A 141 6.90 0.20 -1.17
N LEU A 142 8.16 -0.19 -1.10
CA LEU A 142 8.55 -1.56 -0.75
C LEU A 142 8.10 -1.93 0.66
N LEU A 143 8.27 -1.02 1.62
CA LEU A 143 7.87 -1.21 3.01
C LEU A 143 6.34 -1.23 3.17
N LEU A 144 5.63 -0.38 2.42
CA LEU A 144 4.17 -0.41 2.33
C LEU A 144 3.67 -1.74 1.76
N SER A 145 4.36 -2.31 0.75
CA SER A 145 3.96 -3.58 0.15
C SER A 145 4.01 -4.77 1.11
N MET A 146 4.73 -4.63 2.23
CA MET A 146 4.73 -5.63 3.30
C MET A 146 3.35 -5.81 3.95
N GLU A 147 2.42 -4.87 3.76
CA GLU A 147 1.01 -5.04 4.14
C GLU A 147 0.42 -6.35 3.60
N ALA A 148 0.80 -6.78 2.39
CA ALA A 148 0.32 -8.01 1.79
C ALA A 148 0.76 -9.25 2.60
N ILE A 149 1.99 -9.24 3.14
CA ILE A 149 2.50 -10.32 3.98
C ILE A 149 1.69 -10.38 5.28
N PHE A 150 1.49 -9.24 5.95
CA PHE A 150 0.71 -9.19 7.18
C PHE A 150 -0.75 -9.55 6.96
N ALA A 151 -1.34 -9.17 5.82
CA ALA A 151 -2.68 -9.56 5.43
C ALA A 151 -2.79 -11.08 5.24
N SER A 152 -1.84 -11.71 4.54
CA SER A 152 -1.80 -13.17 4.36
C SER A 152 -1.60 -13.93 5.67
N VAL A 153 -0.71 -13.47 6.54
CA VAL A 153 -0.49 -14.06 7.88
C VAL A 153 -1.73 -13.86 8.76
N GLY A 154 -2.36 -12.69 8.71
CA GLY A 154 -3.62 -12.41 9.40
C GLY A 154 -4.76 -13.30 8.92
N GLY A 155 -4.85 -13.53 7.61
CA GLY A 155 -5.81 -14.47 7.01
C GLY A 155 -5.61 -15.90 7.50
N TRP A 156 -4.35 -16.35 7.59
CA TRP A 156 -4.04 -17.67 8.16
C TRP A 156 -4.42 -17.77 9.64
N PHE A 157 -4.08 -16.77 10.45
CA PHE A 157 -4.28 -16.82 11.90
C PHE A 157 -5.75 -16.58 12.32
N ILE A 158 -6.44 -15.63 11.67
CA ILE A 158 -7.78 -15.19 12.07
C ILE A 158 -8.86 -15.95 11.28
N LEU A 159 -8.65 -16.19 9.98
CA LEU A 159 -9.63 -16.83 9.11
C LEU A 159 -9.35 -18.33 8.88
N ASN A 160 -8.32 -18.90 9.51
CA ASN A 160 -7.88 -20.29 9.30
C ASN A 160 -7.62 -20.63 7.82
N GLN A 161 -7.17 -19.65 7.03
CA GLN A 161 -6.85 -19.85 5.61
C GLN A 161 -5.49 -20.52 5.44
N TYR A 162 -5.43 -21.69 4.82
CA TYR A 162 -4.15 -22.35 4.57
C TYR A 162 -3.36 -21.62 3.49
N LEU A 163 -2.13 -21.21 3.84
CA LEU A 163 -1.17 -20.69 2.88
C LEU A 163 -0.49 -21.85 2.16
N THR A 164 -0.54 -21.82 0.83
CA THR A 164 0.18 -22.76 -0.02
C THR A 164 1.70 -22.51 0.07
N ALA A 165 2.50 -23.51 -0.31
CA ALA A 165 3.96 -23.36 -0.36
C ALA A 165 4.41 -22.20 -1.28
N PHE A 166 3.65 -21.94 -2.36
CA PHE A 166 3.90 -20.83 -3.27
C PHE A 166 3.62 -19.47 -2.63
N GLU A 167 2.54 -19.34 -1.86
CA GLU A 167 2.21 -18.10 -1.14
C GLU A 167 3.26 -17.79 -0.06
N VAL A 168 3.71 -18.81 0.67
CA VAL A 168 4.80 -18.65 1.65
C VAL A 168 6.10 -18.20 0.97
N LEU A 169 6.45 -18.82 -0.16
CA LEU A 169 7.61 -18.40 -0.96
C LEU A 169 7.45 -16.95 -1.47
N GLY A 170 6.23 -16.58 -1.87
CA GLY A 170 5.88 -15.23 -2.28
C GLY A 170 6.15 -14.20 -1.19
N CYS A 171 5.69 -14.47 0.04
CA CYS A 171 5.97 -13.64 1.22
C CYS A 171 7.48 -13.48 1.47
N LEU A 172 8.24 -14.57 1.40
CA LEU A 172 9.69 -14.54 1.61
C LEU A 172 10.40 -13.69 0.55
N LEU A 173 10.01 -13.80 -0.72
CA LEU A 173 10.59 -13.01 -1.80
C LEU A 173 10.27 -11.51 -1.64
N ILE A 174 9.05 -11.14 -1.23
CA ILE A 174 8.70 -9.74 -0.94
C ILE A 174 9.60 -9.20 0.18
N LEU A 175 9.82 -9.97 1.25
CA LEU A 175 10.73 -9.59 2.35
C LEU A 175 12.17 -9.41 1.87
N VAL A 176 12.70 -10.36 1.10
CA VAL A 176 14.07 -10.32 0.58
C VAL A 176 14.25 -9.16 -0.40
N GLY A 177 13.28 -8.91 -1.30
CA GLY A 177 13.25 -7.73 -2.15
C GLY A 177 13.29 -6.44 -1.33
N GLY A 178 12.45 -6.40 -0.28
CA GLY A 178 12.43 -5.43 0.81
C GLY A 178 13.82 -5.02 1.31
N LEU A 179 14.52 -6.01 1.84
CA LEU A 179 15.82 -5.88 2.50
C LEU A 179 16.94 -5.56 1.51
N THR A 180 16.96 -6.21 0.34
CA THR A 180 17.99 -5.99 -0.68
C THR A 180 17.98 -4.56 -1.21
N SER A 181 16.80 -3.94 -1.37
CA SER A 181 16.73 -2.53 -1.75
C SER A 181 17.37 -1.63 -0.70
N GLN A 182 17.23 -1.96 0.59
CA GLN A 182 17.68 -1.14 1.72
C GLN A 182 19.13 -1.44 2.11
N ALA A 183 19.75 -2.48 1.57
CA ALA A 183 21.09 -2.93 1.96
C ALA A 183 22.17 -1.84 1.85
N LYS A 184 22.02 -0.89 0.93
CA LYS A 184 22.97 0.24 0.78
C LYS A 184 22.78 1.33 1.83
N LEU A 185 21.56 1.52 2.34
CA LEU A 185 21.29 2.45 3.45
C LEU A 185 21.95 1.99 4.74
N PHE A 186 21.94 0.67 5.01
CA PHE A 186 22.62 0.08 6.17
C PHE A 186 24.15 0.16 6.08
N LYS A 187 24.72 0.19 4.88
CA LYS A 187 26.17 0.26 4.68
C LYS A 187 26.74 1.68 4.86
N ASN A 188 25.88 2.70 4.88
CA ASN A 188 26.28 4.11 4.90
C ASN A 188 26.03 4.81 6.27
N ASN A 189 25.64 4.03 7.29
CA ASN A 189 25.58 4.42 8.70
C ASN A 189 26.65 3.66 9.48
#